data_AF-A0A2K1ND87-F1
#
_entry.id   AF-A0A2K1ND87-F1
#
_cell.length_a   1.000
_cell.length_b   1.000
_cell.length_c   1.000
_cell.angle_alpha   90.00
_cell.angle_beta   90.00
_cell.angle_gamma   90.00
#
_symmetry.space_group_name_H-M   'P 1'
#
loop_
_entity.id
_entity.type
_entity.pdbx_description
1 polymer ?
#
loop_
_entity_poly.entity_id
_entity_poly.type
_entity_poly.pdbx_seq_one_letter_code
_entity_poly.pdbx_strand_id
1 'polypeptide(L)'
;MLSGEEKTYLINEMKKLMDEHGKKAPKNTQIRKYAATAIKSDCKEEFLNYLHYQIGRASNNDEKTYLMIVLDKLNEIEKRFKSDEMYLKALGLFFGYMARYKKYLDEINHNRNNQKSPANNNYPNKKNFPPNKTNEYGKRR
;
A
#
# COMPACT_ATOMS: atom_id res chain seq x y z
N MET A 1 -26.46 10.49 -0.34
CA MET A 1 -25.48 9.87 0.59
C MET A 1 -25.51 8.37 0.34
N LEU A 2 -24.37 7.67 0.32
CA LEU A 2 -24.34 6.22 0.04
C LEU A 2 -24.95 5.41 1.20
N SER A 3 -25.74 4.39 0.88
CA SER A 3 -26.37 3.47 1.81
C SER A 3 -25.35 2.57 2.53
N GLY A 4 -25.78 1.92 3.61
CA GLY A 4 -24.94 0.96 4.32
C GLY A 4 -24.57 -0.25 3.45
N GLU A 5 -25.50 -0.73 2.63
CA GLU A 5 -25.29 -1.83 1.70
C GLU A 5 -24.30 -1.45 0.59
N GLU A 6 -24.44 -0.26 0.01
CA GLU A 6 -23.51 0.25 -1.01
C GLU A 6 -22.08 0.36 -0.45
N LYS A 7 -21.93 0.89 0.76
CA LYS A 7 -20.62 0.97 1.44
C LYS A 7 -20.04 -0.41 1.71
N THR A 8 -20.85 -1.36 2.17
CA THR A 8 -20.43 -2.74 2.45
C THR A 8 -19.96 -3.43 1.17
N TYR A 9 -20.70 -3.26 0.07
CA TYR A 9 -20.30 -3.74 -1.24
C TYR A 9 -18.93 -3.18 -1.67
N LEU A 10 -18.73 -1.86 -1.59
CA LEU A 10 -17.45 -1.23 -1.95
C LEU A 10 -16.29 -1.75 -1.10
N ILE A 11 -16.50 -1.99 0.20
CA ILE A 11 -15.48 -2.55 1.09
C ILE A 11 -15.11 -3.97 0.65
N ASN A 12 -16.10 -4.80 0.31
CA ASN A 12 -15.87 -6.19 -0.10
C ASN A 12 -15.13 -6.26 -1.43
N GLU A 13 -15.55 -5.49 -2.43
CA GLU A 13 -14.86 -5.43 -3.73
C GLU A 13 -13.43 -4.90 -3.59
N MET A 14 -13.24 -3.85 -2.78
CA MET A 14 -11.91 -3.30 -2.51
C MET A 14 -11.00 -4.34 -1.83
N LYS A 15 -11.51 -5.03 -0.80
CA LYS A 15 -10.74 -6.07 -0.10
C LYS A 15 -10.33 -7.18 -1.04
N LYS A 16 -11.28 -7.73 -1.81
CA LYS A 16 -11.01 -8.79 -2.79
C LYS A 16 -9.91 -8.37 -3.77
N LEU A 17 -10.05 -7.19 -4.36
CA LEU A 17 -9.05 -6.63 -5.28
C LEU A 17 -7.67 -6.49 -4.62
N MET A 18 -7.61 -6.00 -3.38
CA MET A 18 -6.36 -5.79 -2.66
C MET A 18 -5.72 -7.10 -2.19
N ASP A 19 -6.50 -8.10 -1.83
CA ASP A 19 -5.99 -9.41 -1.42
C ASP A 19 -5.42 -10.17 -2.63
N GLU A 20 -6.08 -10.07 -3.79
CA GLU A 20 -5.65 -10.73 -5.04
C GLU A 20 -4.48 -10.00 -5.73
N HIS A 21 -4.51 -8.67 -5.77
CA HIS A 21 -3.60 -7.86 -6.61
C HIS A 21 -2.83 -6.78 -5.87
N GLY A 22 -3.08 -6.55 -4.57
CA GLY A 22 -2.57 -5.40 -3.82
C GLY A 22 -1.05 -5.31 -3.67
N LYS A 23 -0.31 -6.38 -3.93
CA LYS A 23 1.18 -6.34 -4.00
C LYS A 23 1.69 -5.42 -5.11
N LYS A 24 0.91 -5.28 -6.19
CA LYS A 24 1.21 -4.44 -7.36
C LYS A 24 0.58 -3.05 -7.24
N ALA A 25 -0.16 -2.79 -6.15
CA ALA A 25 -0.83 -1.53 -5.96
C ALA A 25 0.18 -0.39 -5.82
N PRO A 26 -0.16 0.82 -6.31
CA PRO A 26 0.69 1.98 -6.16
C PRO A 26 0.83 2.38 -4.68
N LYS A 27 1.74 3.33 -4.43
CA LYS A 27 1.96 3.87 -3.08
C LYS A 27 0.66 4.46 -2.52
N ASN A 28 0.50 4.37 -1.20
CA ASN A 28 -0.69 4.86 -0.51
C ASN A 28 -1.00 6.35 -0.81
N THR A 29 0.05 7.18 -0.97
CA THR A 29 -0.09 8.58 -1.37
C THR A 29 -0.78 8.75 -2.72
N GLN A 30 -0.48 7.88 -3.67
CA GLN A 30 -1.09 7.88 -5.00
C GLN A 30 -2.55 7.40 -4.95
N ILE A 31 -2.85 6.35 -4.18
CA ILE A 31 -4.24 5.87 -3.98
C ILE A 31 -5.12 6.98 -3.37
N ARG A 32 -4.59 7.74 -2.40
CA ARG A 32 -5.29 8.89 -1.82
C ARG A 32 -5.54 10.02 -2.83
N LYS A 33 -4.63 10.23 -3.78
CA LYS A 33 -4.86 11.17 -4.88
C LYS A 33 -6.03 10.70 -5.74
N TYR A 34 -6.15 9.40 -6.03
CA TYR A 34 -7.29 8.87 -6.78
C TYR A 34 -8.62 9.14 -6.07
N ALA A 35 -8.67 8.90 -4.75
CA ALA A 35 -9.85 9.24 -3.95
C ALA A 35 -10.20 10.73 -4.03
N ALA A 36 -9.20 11.61 -3.92
CA ALA A 36 -9.39 13.06 -3.97
C ALA A 36 -9.81 13.54 -5.37
N THR A 37 -9.23 13.00 -6.43
CA THR A 37 -9.59 13.33 -7.81
C THR A 37 -11.02 12.90 -8.11
N ALA A 38 -11.41 11.68 -7.74
CA ALA A 38 -12.79 11.20 -7.95
C ALA A 38 -13.84 12.12 -7.31
N ILE A 39 -13.58 12.66 -6.13
CA ILE A 39 -14.50 13.58 -5.43
C ILE A 39 -14.55 14.96 -6.10
N LYS A 40 -13.48 15.36 -6.79
CA LYS A 40 -13.32 16.68 -7.42
C LYS A 40 -13.75 16.71 -8.88
N SER A 41 -13.83 15.56 -9.53
CA SER A 41 -14.24 15.48 -10.93
C SER A 41 -15.70 15.89 -11.09
N ASP A 42 -15.99 16.56 -12.20
CA ASP A 42 -17.32 17.04 -12.56
C ASP A 42 -18.20 15.93 -13.11
N CYS A 43 -17.61 14.96 -13.83
CA CYS A 43 -18.29 13.78 -14.35
C CYS A 43 -17.39 12.53 -14.30
N LYS A 44 -17.97 11.36 -14.55
CA LYS A 44 -17.23 10.10 -14.50
C LYS A 44 -16.14 10.01 -15.57
N GLU A 45 -16.40 10.54 -16.77
CA GLU A 45 -15.47 10.50 -17.89
C GLU A 45 -14.18 11.27 -17.56
N GLU A 46 -14.28 12.40 -16.86
CA GLU A 46 -13.12 13.15 -16.40
C GLU A 46 -12.23 12.30 -15.49
N PHE A 47 -12.83 11.62 -14.51
CA PHE A 47 -12.09 10.73 -13.62
C PHE A 47 -11.49 9.52 -14.36
N LEU A 48 -12.24 8.90 -15.27
CA LEU A 48 -11.75 7.74 -16.04
C LEU A 48 -10.61 8.16 -16.99
N ASN A 49 -10.72 9.32 -17.63
CA ASN A 49 -9.64 9.89 -18.46
C ASN A 49 -8.38 10.15 -17.64
N TYR A 50 -8.54 10.67 -16.42
CA TYR A 50 -7.43 10.81 -15.47
C TYR A 50 -6.80 9.44 -15.17
N LEU A 51 -7.59 8.39 -14.92
CA LEU A 51 -7.06 7.06 -14.63
C LEU A 51 -6.34 6.44 -15.84
N HIS A 52 -6.89 6.59 -17.05
CA HIS A 52 -6.22 6.22 -18.30
C HIS A 52 -4.87 6.92 -18.48
N TYR A 53 -4.81 8.22 -18.17
CA TYR A 53 -3.56 8.96 -18.18
C TYR A 53 -2.54 8.40 -17.17
N GLN A 54 -2.98 8.01 -15.96
CA GLN A 54 -2.08 7.36 -14.99
C GLN A 54 -1.58 6.01 -15.48
N ILE A 55 -2.42 5.21 -16.15
CA ILE A 55 -2.03 3.93 -16.78
C ILE A 55 -0.95 4.18 -17.85
N GLY A 56 -1.13 5.21 -18.70
CA GLY A 56 -0.16 5.58 -19.71
C GLY A 56 1.18 6.08 -19.14
N ARG A 57 1.15 6.70 -17.95
CA ARG A 57 2.33 7.25 -17.26
C ARG A 57 3.03 6.25 -16.32
N ALA A 58 2.38 5.14 -15.97
CA ALA A 58 2.91 4.18 -15.00
C ALA A 58 4.32 3.71 -15.40
N SER A 59 5.28 3.91 -14.50
CA SER A 59 6.71 3.65 -14.77
C SER A 59 7.10 2.17 -14.85
N ASN A 60 6.24 1.28 -14.36
CA ASN A 60 6.49 -0.15 -14.33
C ASN A 60 5.23 -0.93 -14.73
N ASN A 61 5.44 -2.14 -15.25
CA ASN A 61 4.35 -2.98 -15.76
C ASN A 61 3.40 -3.44 -14.65
N ASP A 62 3.88 -3.65 -13.42
CA ASP A 62 3.03 -4.12 -12.32
C ASP A 62 1.96 -3.08 -11.94
N GLU A 63 2.35 -1.82 -11.79
CA GLU A 63 1.43 -0.71 -11.52
C GLU A 63 0.47 -0.52 -12.70
N LYS A 64 0.97 -0.59 -13.94
CA LYS A 64 0.13 -0.49 -15.13
C LYS A 64 -0.94 -1.58 -15.15
N THR A 65 -0.55 -2.85 -14.98
CA THR A 65 -1.47 -3.98 -14.94
C THR A 65 -2.47 -3.84 -13.79
N TYR A 66 -2.02 -3.42 -12.61
CA TYR A 66 -2.90 -3.19 -11.47
C TYR A 66 -3.96 -2.14 -11.78
N LEU A 67 -3.56 -1.00 -12.36
CA LEU A 67 -4.51 0.07 -12.71
C LEU A 67 -5.50 -0.34 -13.80
N MET A 68 -5.10 -1.20 -14.75
CA MET A 68 -6.04 -1.78 -15.72
C MET A 68 -7.09 -2.66 -15.05
N ILE A 69 -6.69 -3.53 -14.11
CA ILE A 69 -7.63 -4.36 -13.33
C ILE A 69 -8.56 -3.48 -12.50
N VAL A 70 -8.03 -2.40 -11.91
CA VAL A 70 -8.85 -1.41 -11.19
C VAL A 70 -9.89 -0.82 -12.13
N LEU A 71 -9.50 -0.40 -13.33
CA LEU A 71 -10.42 0.19 -14.31
C LEU A 71 -11.57 -0.77 -14.66
N ASP A 72 -11.28 -2.05 -14.91
CA ASP A 72 -12.30 -3.07 -15.15
C ASP A 72 -13.27 -3.20 -13.96
N LYS A 73 -12.73 -3.19 -12.74
CA LYS A 73 -13.53 -3.21 -11.51
C LYS A 73 -14.40 -1.96 -11.37
N LEU A 74 -13.91 -0.79 -11.76
CA LEU A 74 -14.71 0.45 -11.71
C LEU A 74 -15.93 0.37 -12.64
N ASN A 75 -15.75 -0.19 -13.84
CA ASN A 75 -16.86 -0.41 -14.78
C ASN A 75 -17.93 -1.38 -14.22
N GLU A 76 -17.53 -2.36 -13.40
CA GLU A 76 -18.50 -3.21 -12.69
C GLU A 76 -19.23 -2.47 -11.57
N ILE A 77 -18.50 -1.65 -10.81
CA ILE A 77 -19.02 -0.84 -9.71
C ILE A 77 -20.03 0.19 -10.25
N GLU A 78 -19.76 0.80 -11.40
CA GLU A 78 -20.61 1.79 -12.06
C GLU A 78 -22.06 1.30 -12.21
N LYS A 79 -22.24 0.02 -12.58
CA LYS A 79 -23.55 -0.60 -12.82
C LYS A 79 -24.49 -0.57 -11.62
N ARG A 80 -23.98 -0.28 -10.41
CA ARG A 80 -24.77 -0.19 -9.18
C ARG A 80 -25.25 1.22 -8.85
N PHE A 81 -24.72 2.24 -9.51
CA PHE A 81 -25.02 3.63 -9.20
C PHE A 81 -25.88 4.27 -10.29
N LYS A 82 -26.89 5.01 -9.86
CA LYS A 82 -27.91 5.59 -10.76
C LYS A 82 -27.50 6.92 -11.38
N SER A 83 -26.46 7.55 -10.84
CA SER A 83 -25.95 8.83 -11.32
C SER A 83 -24.44 8.92 -11.18
N ASP A 84 -23.83 9.74 -12.04
CA ASP A 84 -22.40 10.02 -12.01
C ASP A 84 -21.97 10.60 -10.66
N GLU A 85 -22.77 11.48 -10.05
CA GLU A 85 -22.47 12.02 -8.73
C GLU A 85 -22.37 10.93 -7.65
N MET A 86 -23.29 9.95 -7.66
CA MET A 86 -23.25 8.83 -6.73
C MET A 86 -22.05 7.93 -7.01
N TYR A 87 -21.75 7.69 -8.29
CA TYR A 87 -20.63 6.88 -8.71
C TYR A 87 -19.29 7.51 -8.32
N LEU A 88 -19.06 8.79 -8.60
CA LEU A 88 -17.86 9.53 -8.19
C LEU A 88 -17.65 9.52 -6.67
N LYS A 89 -18.73 9.70 -5.90
CA LYS A 89 -18.70 9.54 -4.44
C LYS A 89 -18.32 8.11 -4.02
N ALA A 90 -18.84 7.11 -4.72
CA ALA A 90 -18.50 5.70 -4.49
C ALA A 90 -17.02 5.44 -4.79
N LEU A 91 -16.48 5.97 -5.88
CA LEU A 91 -15.06 5.89 -6.23
C LEU A 91 -14.18 6.55 -5.17
N GLY A 92 -14.56 7.73 -4.70
CA GLY A 92 -13.89 8.41 -3.59
C GLY A 92 -13.80 7.54 -2.33
N LEU A 93 -14.89 6.88 -1.96
CA LEU A 93 -14.90 5.93 -0.84
C LEU A 93 -14.09 4.67 -1.13
N PHE A 94 -14.21 4.09 -2.33
CA PHE A 94 -13.51 2.88 -2.74
C PHE A 94 -12.00 3.04 -2.62
N PHE A 95 -11.43 4.09 -3.24
CA PHE A 95 -10.01 4.41 -3.11
C PHE A 95 -9.64 4.84 -1.69
N GLY A 96 -10.54 5.52 -0.97
CA GLY A 96 -10.35 5.87 0.43
C GLY A 96 -10.20 4.64 1.34
N TYR A 97 -11.02 3.61 1.15
CA TYR A 97 -10.93 2.34 1.86
C TYR A 97 -9.69 1.57 1.45
N MET A 98 -9.35 1.55 0.16
CA MET A 98 -8.13 0.94 -0.36
C MET A 98 -6.87 1.51 0.30
N ALA A 99 -6.77 2.84 0.42
CA ALA A 99 -5.67 3.52 1.08
C ALA A 99 -5.51 3.14 2.56
N ARG A 100 -6.64 2.96 3.27
CA ARG A 100 -6.64 2.53 4.68
C ARG A 100 -6.26 1.07 4.81
N TYR A 101 -6.82 0.20 3.97
CA TYR A 101 -6.55 -1.23 3.99
C TYR A 101 -5.10 -1.54 3.63
N LYS A 102 -4.55 -0.87 2.61
CA LYS A 102 -3.13 -0.96 2.28
C LYS A 102 -2.24 -0.61 3.47
N LYS A 103 -2.53 0.51 4.15
CA LYS A 103 -1.77 0.93 5.35
C LYS A 103 -1.81 -0.16 6.44
N TYR A 104 -2.98 -0.73 6.69
CA TYR A 104 -3.15 -1.82 7.65
C TYR A 104 -2.33 -3.07 7.29
N LEU A 105 -2.34 -3.48 6.01
CA LEU A 105 -1.53 -4.60 5.54
C LEU A 105 -0.02 -4.33 5.67
N ASP A 106 0.41 -3.12 5.33
CA ASP A 106 1.81 -2.70 5.42
C ASP A 106 2.27 -2.73 6.90
N GLU A 107 1.44 -2.27 7.85
CA GLU A 107 1.71 -2.32 9.30
C GLU A 107 1.79 -3.76 9.84
N ILE A 108 0.88 -4.65 9.43
CA ILE A 108 0.94 -6.07 9.81
C ILE A 108 2.24 -6.72 9.33
N ASN A 109 2.61 -6.47 8.07
CA ASN A 109 3.81 -7.06 7.48
C ASN A 109 5.08 -6.53 8.16
N HIS A 110 5.11 -5.24 8.51
CA HIS A 110 6.21 -4.66 9.28
C HIS A 110 6.35 -5.33 10.66
N ASN A 111 5.25 -5.49 11.39
CA ASN A 111 5.24 -6.13 12.71
C ASN A 111 5.67 -7.61 12.64
N ARG A 112 5.25 -8.34 11.61
CA ARG A 112 5.67 -9.74 11.37
C ARG A 112 7.16 -9.87 11.09
N ASN A 113 7.75 -8.94 10.35
CA ASN A 113 9.18 -8.96 10.04
C ASN A 113 10.04 -8.63 11.26
N ASN A 114 9.57 -7.74 12.14
CA ASN A 114 10.24 -7.42 13.40
C ASN A 114 10.21 -8.60 14.40
N GLN A 115 9.20 -9.47 14.35
CA GLN A 115 9.13 -10.69 15.17
C GLN A 115 9.97 -11.86 14.65
N LYS A 116 10.40 -11.83 13.38
CA LYS A 116 11.23 -12.89 12.76
C LYS A 116 12.74 -12.66 12.86
N SER A 117 13.19 -11.57 13.48
CA SER A 117 14.60 -11.40 13.84
C SER A 117 14.85 -12.11 15.19
N PRO A 118 15.55 -13.25 15.24
CA PRO A 118 15.93 -13.82 16.51
C PRO A 118 16.91 -12.87 17.21
N ALA A 119 16.74 -12.77 18.53
CA ALA A 119 17.68 -12.12 19.42
C ALA A 119 19.10 -12.65 19.18
N ASN A 120 19.97 -11.84 18.57
CA ASN A 120 21.40 -12.00 18.75
C ASN A 120 21.75 -11.36 20.10
N ASN A 121 21.44 -12.08 21.17
CA ASN A 121 21.89 -11.77 22.53
C ASN A 121 22.17 -13.08 23.25
N ASN A 122 23.43 -13.51 23.23
CA ASN A 122 23.99 -14.22 24.37
C ASN A 122 25.18 -13.42 24.89
N TYR A 123 24.97 -12.91 26.11
CA TYR A 123 25.85 -12.14 26.99
C TYR A 123 26.99 -13.02 27.58
N PRO A 124 27.90 -12.49 28.42
CA PRO A 124 29.34 -12.78 28.45
C PRO A 124 29.69 -13.98 29.33
N ASN A 125 30.87 -14.59 29.13
CA ASN A 125 31.47 -15.47 30.14
C ASN A 125 32.78 -14.89 30.68
N LYS A 126 32.86 -14.82 32.00
CA LYS A 126 33.94 -14.25 32.81
C LYS A 126 35.03 -15.30 33.05
N LYS A 127 36.28 -14.79 33.10
CA LYS A 127 37.47 -15.30 33.82
C LYS A 127 38.18 -16.55 33.28
N ASN A 128 39.40 -16.35 32.79
CA ASN A 128 40.58 -17.01 33.35
C ASN A 128 41.77 -16.03 33.36
N PHE A 129 42.51 -16.05 34.48
CA PHE A 129 43.61 -15.16 34.86
C PHE A 129 44.87 -15.32 33.97
N PRO A 130 45.83 -14.36 34.02
CA PRO A 130 46.90 -14.21 33.04
C PRO A 130 48.15 -15.00 33.39
N PRO A 131 49.08 -15.20 32.44
CA PRO A 131 50.49 -15.20 32.76
C PRO A 131 51.20 -13.97 32.21
N ASN A 132 52.32 -13.72 32.84
CA ASN A 132 53.08 -12.50 32.98
C ASN A 132 54.29 -12.49 32.02
N LYS A 133 54.74 -11.28 31.64
CA LYS A 133 56.04 -10.92 31.00
C LYS A 133 56.15 -11.34 29.51
N THR A 134 56.72 -10.56 28.60
CA THR A 134 57.98 -9.79 28.65
C THR A 134 58.01 -8.69 27.57
N ASN A 135 58.82 -7.67 27.87
CA ASN A 135 59.27 -6.51 27.09
C ASN A 135 59.43 -6.68 25.57
N GLU A 136 59.13 -5.62 24.81
CA GLU A 136 60.13 -4.99 23.93
C GLU A 136 59.74 -3.54 23.58
N TYR A 137 60.60 -2.61 24.01
CA TYR A 137 60.59 -1.20 23.64
C TYR A 137 61.46 -0.99 22.39
N GLY A 138 61.00 -0.13 21.48
CA GLY A 138 61.81 0.51 20.43
C GLY A 138 61.67 -0.15 19.06
N LYS A 139 61.62 0.55 17.92
CA LYS A 139 61.92 1.96 17.61
C LYS A 139 61.05 2.39 16.42
N ARG A 140 60.52 3.61 16.48
CA ARG A 140 60.32 4.46 15.30
C ARG A 140 61.32 5.61 15.41
N ARG A 141 62.02 5.85 14.30
CA ARG A 141 63.08 6.83 14.04
C ARG A 141 64.48 6.40 14.47
#